data_AF-A0A4U0XBX9-F1
#
_entry.id   AF-A0A4U0XBX9-F1
#
_cell.length_a   1.000
_cell.length_b   1.000
_cell.length_c   1.000
_cell.angle_alpha   90.00
_cell.angle_beta   90.00
_cell.angle_gamma   90.00
#
_symmetry.space_group_name_H-M   'P 1'
#
loop_
_entity.id
_entity.type
_entity.pdbx_description
1 polymer ?
#
loop_
_entity_poly.entity_id
_entity_poly.type
_entity_poly.pdbx_seq_one_letter_code
_entity_poly.pdbx_strand_id
1 'polypeptide(L)'
;MPRNLIVCLSALATIASVVAQRPANISICDYYTTALLTDDTAANQYTLLTLLVNTAVIGKYTEPSNGVLVPGILNPNGVYNDTAVNLLPYFNGCDISTNNGTVFNLITNPPISQNFLDGGGAVPLMHNLPANDTTSNQYFLLTHLYQYFGVLLGCSKYNTAGFPAYGGVGSMYRVHQYMALDPDEIGYFITQVGLSAASFGVASSDINAVANALFSLFSYKCSPPFTVVPAQGK
;
A
#
# COMPACT_ATOMS: atom_id res chain seq x y z
N MET A 1 1.16 0.30 -67.00
CA MET A 1 1.00 0.79 -65.62
C MET A 1 1.46 -0.29 -64.65
N PRO A 2 2.54 -0.08 -63.88
CA PRO A 2 2.69 -0.69 -62.57
C PRO A 2 2.74 0.40 -61.50
N ARG A 3 1.90 0.23 -60.48
CA ARG A 3 1.73 1.16 -59.35
C ARG A 3 2.67 0.71 -58.23
N ASN A 4 3.77 1.43 -58.07
CA ASN A 4 4.72 1.22 -56.97
C ASN A 4 4.02 1.53 -55.64
N LEU A 5 3.77 0.49 -54.85
CA LEU A 5 3.29 0.61 -53.49
C LEU A 5 4.50 0.80 -52.58
N ILE A 6 4.79 2.04 -52.22
CA ILE A 6 5.75 2.38 -51.18
C ILE A 6 5.10 2.02 -49.84
N VAL A 7 5.58 0.93 -49.23
CA VAL A 7 5.24 0.56 -47.86
C VAL A 7 6.11 1.43 -46.94
N CYS A 8 5.55 2.48 -46.38
CA CYS A 8 6.18 3.21 -45.27
C CYS A 8 6.11 2.34 -44.01
N LEU A 9 7.26 1.83 -43.58
CA LEU A 9 7.42 1.18 -42.28
C LEU A 9 7.48 2.29 -41.21
N SER A 10 6.37 2.54 -40.53
CA SER A 10 6.34 3.34 -39.31
C SER A 10 6.88 2.51 -38.15
N ALA A 11 8.11 2.78 -37.72
CA ALA A 11 8.65 2.26 -36.48
C ALA A 11 7.91 2.92 -35.30
N LEU A 12 6.97 2.20 -34.67
CA LEU A 12 6.46 2.58 -33.35
C LEU A 12 7.59 2.36 -32.35
N ALA A 13 8.23 3.44 -31.90
CA ALA A 13 9.06 3.42 -30.71
C ALA A 13 8.13 3.30 -29.50
N THR A 14 8.02 2.10 -28.93
CA THR A 14 7.49 1.92 -27.58
C THR A 14 8.49 2.53 -26.60
N ILE A 15 8.20 3.74 -26.12
CA ILE A 15 8.93 4.31 -24.99
C ILE A 15 8.48 3.52 -23.76
N ALA A 16 9.11 2.37 -23.52
CA ALA A 16 9.13 1.80 -22.18
C ALA A 16 9.97 2.78 -21.36
N SER A 17 9.31 3.63 -20.57
CA SER A 17 9.96 4.45 -19.55
C SER A 17 10.55 3.50 -18.52
N VAL A 18 11.74 2.96 -18.80
CA VAL A 18 12.50 2.23 -17.79
C VAL A 18 12.95 3.29 -16.79
N VAL A 19 12.27 3.35 -15.65
CA VAL A 19 12.69 4.22 -14.56
C VAL A 19 14.12 3.79 -14.21
N ALA A 20 15.07 4.73 -14.30
CA ALA A 20 16.47 4.44 -14.03
C ALA A 20 16.61 3.83 -12.63
N GLN A 21 17.64 3.00 -12.40
CA GLN A 21 17.86 2.47 -11.05
C GLN A 21 18.04 3.64 -10.07
N ARG A 22 17.20 3.69 -9.04
CA ARG A 22 17.27 4.70 -7.97
C ARG A 22 18.71 4.80 -7.43
N PRO A 23 19.29 6.01 -7.33
CA PRO A 23 20.56 6.21 -6.64
C PRO A 23 20.48 5.76 -5.17
N ALA A 24 21.49 5.03 -4.70
CA ALA A 24 21.47 4.42 -3.36
C ALA A 24 21.31 5.42 -2.20
N ASN A 25 21.65 6.69 -2.41
CA ASN A 25 21.57 7.77 -1.42
C ASN A 25 20.23 8.53 -1.39
N ILE A 26 19.30 8.23 -2.30
CA ILE A 26 17.95 8.83 -2.33
C ILE A 26 16.96 7.78 -1.83
N SER A 27 16.00 8.10 -0.98
CA SER A 27 15.00 7.13 -0.51
C SER A 27 14.09 6.63 -1.65
N ILE A 28 13.40 5.50 -1.44
CA ILE A 28 12.41 4.99 -2.41
C ILE A 28 11.33 6.04 -2.64
N CYS A 29 10.79 6.60 -1.57
CA CYS A 29 9.72 7.59 -1.64
C CYS A 29 10.12 8.86 -2.38
N ASP A 30 11.27 9.46 -2.02
CA ASP A 30 11.71 10.72 -2.65
C ASP A 30 11.94 10.51 -4.15
N TYR A 31 12.61 9.41 -4.51
CA TYR A 31 12.92 9.07 -5.90
C TYR A 31 11.66 8.92 -6.77
N TYR A 32 10.71 8.08 -6.34
CA TYR A 32 9.49 7.86 -7.13
C TYR A 32 8.51 9.04 -7.07
N THR A 33 8.59 9.88 -6.03
CA THR A 33 7.83 11.13 -5.99
C THR A 33 8.30 12.06 -7.11
N THR A 34 9.60 12.30 -7.24
CA THR A 34 10.16 13.08 -8.37
C THR A 34 9.87 12.40 -9.72
N ALA A 35 10.08 11.09 -9.81
CA ALA A 35 9.94 10.37 -11.09
C ALA A 35 8.49 10.35 -11.62
N LEU A 36 7.48 10.29 -10.74
CA LEU A 36 6.08 10.14 -11.12
C LEU A 36 5.27 11.44 -11.02
N LEU A 37 5.63 12.33 -10.08
CA LEU A 37 4.87 13.55 -9.76
C LEU A 37 5.70 14.84 -9.97
N THR A 38 6.85 14.73 -10.64
CA THR A 38 7.78 15.82 -11.01
C THR A 38 8.54 16.44 -9.84
N ASP A 39 7.85 16.97 -8.83
CA ASP A 39 8.47 17.70 -7.71
C ASP A 39 8.38 16.95 -6.38
N ASP A 40 9.47 16.92 -5.62
CA ASP A 40 9.51 16.29 -4.29
C ASP A 40 8.99 17.23 -3.18
N THR A 41 7.66 17.37 -3.12
CA THR A 41 6.95 18.15 -2.10
C THR A 41 6.21 17.22 -1.12
N ALA A 42 5.88 17.72 0.08
CA ALA A 42 5.10 16.95 1.06
C ALA A 42 3.76 16.45 0.50
N ALA A 43 3.05 17.30 -0.24
CA ALA A 43 1.79 16.93 -0.87
C ALA A 43 1.96 15.87 -1.96
N ASN A 44 3.04 15.96 -2.75
CA ASN A 44 3.33 14.95 -3.78
C ASN A 44 3.76 13.62 -3.16
N GLN A 45 4.57 13.63 -2.10
CA GLN A 45 4.86 12.40 -1.36
C GLN A 45 3.56 11.78 -0.85
N TYR A 46 2.73 12.53 -0.14
CA TYR A 46 1.43 12.02 0.34
C TYR A 46 0.53 11.48 -0.80
N THR A 47 0.55 12.15 -1.96
CA THR A 47 -0.16 11.70 -3.17
C THR A 47 0.39 10.37 -3.70
N LEU A 48 1.72 10.21 -3.75
CA LEU A 48 2.36 8.95 -4.14
C LEU A 48 1.89 7.79 -3.23
N LEU A 49 1.90 7.99 -1.91
CA LEU A 49 1.44 6.96 -0.98
C LEU A 49 -0.06 6.68 -1.10
N THR A 50 -0.86 7.72 -1.38
CA THR A 50 -2.30 7.56 -1.63
C THR A 50 -2.54 6.66 -2.85
N LEU A 51 -1.85 6.93 -3.97
CA LEU A 51 -1.94 6.15 -5.20
C LEU A 51 -1.50 4.69 -4.99
N LEU A 52 -0.36 4.50 -4.32
CA LEU A 52 0.18 3.18 -3.98
C LEU A 52 -0.80 2.38 -3.11
N VAL A 53 -1.22 2.95 -1.97
CA VAL A 53 -2.06 2.24 -1.01
C VAL A 53 -3.44 1.97 -1.59
N ASN A 54 -4.09 2.94 -2.24
CA ASN A 54 -5.41 2.71 -2.83
C ASN A 54 -5.34 1.61 -3.89
N THR A 55 -4.30 1.62 -4.72
CA THR A 55 -4.14 0.60 -5.77
C THR A 55 -3.88 -0.78 -5.16
N ALA A 56 -3.11 -0.86 -4.06
CA ALA A 56 -2.95 -2.12 -3.32
C ALA A 56 -4.25 -2.58 -2.66
N VAL A 57 -5.10 -1.66 -2.20
CA VAL A 57 -6.34 -1.98 -1.48
C VAL A 57 -7.44 -2.45 -2.43
N ILE A 58 -7.78 -1.63 -3.43
CA ILE A 58 -8.93 -1.85 -4.32
C ILE A 58 -8.55 -2.38 -5.71
N GLY A 59 -7.26 -2.59 -5.95
CA GLY A 59 -6.76 -2.88 -7.28
C GLY A 59 -6.64 -1.62 -8.14
N LYS A 60 -6.29 -1.81 -9.41
CA LYS A 60 -6.01 -0.70 -10.32
C LYS A 60 -7.26 0.14 -10.60
N TYR A 61 -7.16 1.45 -10.40
CA TYR A 61 -8.22 2.44 -10.71
C TYR A 61 -7.72 3.67 -11.49
N THR A 62 -6.43 3.75 -11.80
CA THR A 62 -5.79 4.85 -12.54
C THR A 62 -5.34 4.42 -13.93
N GLU A 63 -5.40 5.35 -14.90
CA GLU A 63 -4.82 5.23 -16.25
C GLU A 63 -3.78 6.34 -16.48
N PRO A 64 -2.76 6.15 -17.34
CA PRO A 64 -2.49 4.98 -18.18
C PRO A 64 -1.81 3.82 -17.44
N SER A 65 -2.16 2.59 -17.80
CA SER A 65 -1.55 1.36 -17.29
C SER A 65 -0.28 0.96 -18.02
N ASN A 66 0.68 0.43 -17.28
CA ASN A 66 1.79 -0.34 -17.87
C ASN A 66 1.48 -1.83 -18.09
N GLY A 67 0.21 -2.25 -17.92
CA GLY A 67 -0.24 -3.63 -18.15
C GLY A 67 -0.14 -4.56 -16.94
N VAL A 68 0.40 -4.11 -15.80
CA VAL A 68 0.41 -4.90 -14.55
C VAL A 68 -1.01 -5.00 -14.00
N LEU A 69 -1.48 -6.23 -13.80
CA LEU A 69 -2.75 -6.50 -13.14
C LEU A 69 -2.58 -6.44 -11.63
N VAL A 70 -3.39 -5.62 -10.97
CA VAL A 70 -3.44 -5.50 -9.51
C VAL A 70 -4.85 -5.86 -9.04
N PRO A 71 -5.08 -7.07 -8.52
CA PRO A 71 -6.38 -7.47 -7.99
C PRO A 71 -6.87 -6.65 -6.79
N GLY A 72 -5.95 -6.27 -5.90
CA GLY A 72 -6.25 -5.59 -4.64
C GLY A 72 -6.50 -6.56 -3.48
N ILE A 73 -6.20 -6.12 -2.25
CA ILE A 73 -6.40 -6.95 -1.04
C ILE A 73 -7.89 -7.20 -0.74
N LEU A 74 -8.77 -6.34 -1.22
CA LEU A 74 -10.23 -6.47 -1.04
C LEU A 74 -10.89 -7.38 -2.08
N ASN A 75 -10.13 -7.95 -3.03
CA ASN A 75 -10.69 -8.93 -3.95
C ASN A 75 -11.04 -10.23 -3.19
N PRO A 76 -12.32 -10.65 -3.15
CA PRO A 76 -12.73 -11.86 -2.42
C PRO A 76 -12.25 -13.15 -3.08
N ASN A 77 -11.75 -13.09 -4.32
CA ASN A 77 -11.25 -14.22 -5.09
C ASN A 77 -9.72 -14.14 -5.26
N GLY A 78 -9.00 -13.67 -4.23
CA GLY A 78 -7.54 -13.64 -4.23
C GLY A 78 -6.95 -15.05 -4.37
N VAL A 79 -5.77 -15.14 -4.98
CA VAL A 79 -5.01 -16.38 -5.09
C VAL A 79 -3.55 -16.08 -4.80
N TYR A 80 -2.92 -16.89 -3.95
CA TYR A 80 -1.50 -16.84 -3.64
C TYR A 80 -0.97 -18.27 -3.52
N ASN A 81 0.12 -18.61 -4.23
CA ASN A 81 0.67 -19.97 -4.28
C ASN A 81 -0.38 -21.07 -4.53
N ASP A 82 -1.29 -20.84 -5.48
CA ASP A 82 -2.42 -21.73 -5.80
C ASP A 82 -3.45 -21.93 -4.66
N THR A 83 -3.29 -21.23 -3.54
CA THR A 83 -4.26 -21.16 -2.43
C THR A 83 -5.21 -19.99 -2.63
N ALA A 84 -6.51 -20.22 -2.44
CA ALA A 84 -7.51 -19.15 -2.41
C ALA A 84 -7.37 -18.32 -1.13
N VAL A 85 -7.31 -17.00 -1.27
CA VAL A 85 -7.12 -16.04 -0.18
C VAL A 85 -8.22 -14.98 -0.23
N ASN A 86 -8.81 -14.67 0.92
CA ASN A 86 -9.81 -13.61 1.05
C ASN A 86 -9.60 -12.79 2.32
N LEU A 87 -9.01 -11.60 2.17
CA LEU A 87 -8.76 -10.71 3.30
C LEU A 87 -9.97 -9.81 3.64
N LEU A 88 -10.97 -9.70 2.76
CA LEU A 88 -12.12 -8.80 2.93
C LEU A 88 -12.85 -8.94 4.29
N PRO A 89 -13.02 -10.14 4.88
CA PRO A 89 -13.66 -10.31 6.18
C PRO A 89 -13.03 -9.48 7.31
N TYR A 90 -11.71 -9.27 7.29
CA TYR A 90 -11.01 -8.45 8.28
C TYR A 90 -11.31 -6.95 8.14
N PHE A 91 -11.74 -6.51 6.95
CA PHE A 91 -12.01 -5.10 6.63
C PHE A 91 -13.49 -4.75 6.73
N ASN A 92 -14.41 -5.67 6.46
CA ASN A 92 -15.85 -5.39 6.45
C ASN A 92 -16.56 -5.69 7.79
N GLY A 93 -15.82 -6.13 8.81
CA GLY A 93 -16.33 -6.45 10.13
C GLY A 93 -16.91 -7.87 10.28
N CYS A 94 -16.70 -8.76 9.30
CA CYS A 94 -17.07 -10.16 9.43
C CYS A 94 -16.13 -10.93 10.38
N ASP A 95 -14.83 -10.65 10.32
CA ASP A 95 -13.81 -11.30 11.14
C ASP A 95 -13.19 -10.36 12.17
N ILE A 96 -12.66 -10.96 13.22
CA ILE A 96 -11.93 -10.25 14.28
C ILE A 96 -10.65 -9.67 13.68
N SER A 97 -10.48 -8.36 13.82
CA SER A 97 -9.33 -7.66 13.22
C SER A 97 -8.63 -6.69 14.17
N THR A 98 -9.28 -6.28 15.26
CA THR A 98 -8.72 -5.26 16.16
C THR A 98 -9.23 -5.40 17.60
N ASN A 99 -9.02 -4.38 18.42
CA ASN A 99 -9.55 -4.22 19.77
C ASN A 99 -9.91 -2.74 20.00
N ASN A 100 -10.63 -2.43 21.09
CA ASN A 100 -11.13 -1.08 21.35
C ASN A 100 -10.18 -0.20 22.19
N GLY A 101 -8.92 -0.60 22.40
CA GLY A 101 -8.08 0.03 23.40
C GLY A 101 -6.56 -0.04 23.22
N THR A 102 -5.85 0.64 24.13
CA THR A 102 -4.39 0.71 24.13
C THR A 102 -3.73 -0.39 25.00
N VAL A 103 -4.53 -1.22 25.69
CA VAL A 103 -4.06 -2.24 26.63
C VAL A 103 -4.51 -3.63 26.18
N PHE A 104 -3.58 -4.59 26.13
CA PHE A 104 -3.93 -6.00 25.91
C PHE A 104 -4.59 -6.57 27.17
N ASN A 105 -5.87 -6.92 27.08
CA ASN A 105 -6.56 -7.63 28.15
C ASN A 105 -7.78 -8.34 27.58
N LEU A 106 -7.77 -9.67 27.54
CA LEU A 106 -8.89 -10.45 26.98
C LEU A 106 -10.21 -10.33 27.76
N ILE A 107 -10.16 -9.85 29.00
CA ILE A 107 -11.32 -9.68 29.88
C ILE A 107 -11.89 -8.26 29.76
N THR A 108 -11.02 -7.23 29.78
CA THR A 108 -11.46 -5.81 29.79
C THR A 108 -11.36 -5.11 28.44
N ASN A 109 -10.64 -5.69 27.48
CA ASN A 109 -10.50 -5.21 26.09
C ASN A 109 -10.41 -6.42 25.14
N PRO A 110 -11.50 -7.20 25.01
CA PRO A 110 -11.54 -8.35 24.14
C PRO A 110 -11.37 -7.92 22.67
N PRO A 111 -10.90 -8.83 21.81
CA PRO A 111 -10.79 -8.54 20.39
C PRO A 111 -12.18 -8.35 19.76
N ILE A 112 -12.26 -7.46 18.78
CA ILE A 112 -13.51 -7.08 18.11
C ILE A 112 -13.35 -7.16 16.59
N SER A 113 -14.48 -7.38 15.92
CA SER A 113 -14.61 -7.15 14.48
C SER A 113 -15.00 -5.70 14.26
N GLN A 114 -14.24 -4.98 13.44
CA GLN A 114 -14.50 -3.59 13.09
C GLN A 114 -14.70 -3.48 11.58
N ASN A 115 -15.74 -2.75 11.17
CA ASN A 115 -15.90 -2.39 9.78
C ASN A 115 -15.00 -1.18 9.47
N PHE A 116 -13.99 -1.40 8.64
CA PHE A 116 -13.06 -0.41 8.10
C PHE A 116 -13.42 0.05 6.67
N LEU A 117 -14.57 -0.36 6.15
CA LEU A 117 -15.14 0.09 4.88
C LEU A 117 -16.40 0.96 5.10
N ASP A 118 -16.55 1.51 6.30
CA ASP A 118 -17.67 2.32 6.75
C ASP A 118 -17.66 3.77 6.23
N GLY A 119 -16.59 4.18 5.54
CA GLY A 119 -16.43 5.52 4.94
C GLY A 119 -16.77 5.59 3.45
N GLY A 120 -17.48 4.60 2.90
CA GLY A 120 -17.84 4.53 1.48
C GLY A 120 -17.14 3.44 0.67
N GLY A 121 -16.31 2.62 1.31
CA GLY A 121 -15.61 1.49 0.72
C GLY A 121 -14.68 1.90 -0.42
N ALA A 122 -14.73 1.16 -1.53
CA ALA A 122 -13.84 1.39 -2.67
C ALA A 122 -14.10 2.71 -3.43
N VAL A 123 -15.33 3.23 -3.39
CA VAL A 123 -15.73 4.41 -4.18
C VAL A 123 -14.85 5.64 -3.91
N PRO A 124 -14.64 6.12 -2.66
CA PRO A 124 -13.74 7.24 -2.40
C PRO A 124 -12.29 6.95 -2.81
N LEU A 125 -11.84 5.70 -2.69
CA LEU A 125 -10.46 5.31 -3.03
C LEU A 125 -10.18 5.46 -4.53
N MET A 126 -11.19 5.21 -5.38
CA MET A 126 -11.13 5.47 -6.83
C MET A 126 -10.94 6.95 -7.17
N HIS A 127 -11.23 7.86 -6.22
CA HIS A 127 -11.06 9.31 -6.36
C HIS A 127 -9.87 9.86 -5.57
N ASN A 128 -8.91 9.00 -5.18
CA ASN A 128 -7.76 9.36 -4.32
C ASN A 128 -8.17 9.92 -2.95
N LEU A 129 -9.35 9.55 -2.45
CA LEU A 129 -9.84 9.93 -1.14
C LEU A 129 -9.77 8.74 -0.19
N PRO A 130 -9.32 8.91 1.07
CA PRO A 130 -9.32 7.82 2.06
C PRO A 130 -10.74 7.34 2.41
N ALA A 131 -11.72 8.25 2.42
CA ALA A 131 -13.13 8.00 2.70
C ALA A 131 -13.98 9.19 2.19
N ASN A 132 -15.31 9.08 2.26
CA ASN A 132 -16.26 10.18 2.01
C ASN A 132 -16.32 11.19 3.16
N ASP A 133 -15.75 10.85 4.31
CA ASP A 133 -15.75 11.66 5.52
C ASP A 133 -14.38 11.61 6.20
N THR A 134 -14.27 12.27 7.36
CA THR A 134 -13.02 12.35 8.15
C THR A 134 -13.12 11.68 9.53
N THR A 135 -14.17 10.88 9.74
CA THR A 135 -14.54 10.33 11.06
C THR A 135 -14.74 8.82 11.08
N SER A 136 -14.86 8.19 9.91
CA SER A 136 -15.03 6.75 9.72
C SER A 136 -13.76 5.98 10.07
N ASN A 137 -13.93 4.70 10.40
CA ASN A 137 -12.79 3.80 10.60
C ASN A 137 -11.98 3.65 9.31
N GLN A 138 -12.66 3.71 8.15
CA GLN A 138 -12.00 3.76 6.85
C GLN A 138 -11.06 4.97 6.73
N TYR A 139 -11.53 6.18 7.06
CA TYR A 139 -10.69 7.38 6.99
C TYR A 139 -9.41 7.20 7.82
N PHE A 140 -9.54 6.73 9.06
CA PHE A 140 -8.40 6.50 9.93
C PHE A 140 -7.48 5.39 9.41
N LEU A 141 -8.03 4.25 8.98
CA LEU A 141 -7.22 3.16 8.44
C LEU A 141 -6.39 3.61 7.24
N LEU A 142 -7.03 4.22 6.24
CA LEU A 142 -6.37 4.57 4.99
C LEU A 142 -5.35 5.68 5.19
N THR A 143 -5.68 6.74 5.93
CA THR A 143 -4.70 7.79 6.24
C THR A 143 -3.51 7.28 7.04
N HIS A 144 -3.74 6.38 8.01
CA HIS A 144 -2.66 5.72 8.74
C HIS A 144 -1.79 4.86 7.83
N LEU A 145 -2.37 4.13 6.86
CA LEU A 145 -1.59 3.37 5.88
C LEU A 145 -0.71 4.29 5.02
N TYR A 146 -1.24 5.42 4.53
CA TYR A 146 -0.45 6.38 3.75
C TYR A 146 0.75 6.90 4.57
N GLN A 147 0.51 7.24 5.83
CA GLN A 147 1.55 7.73 6.74
C GLN A 147 2.57 6.65 7.10
N TYR A 148 2.10 5.41 7.34
CA TYR A 148 2.95 4.27 7.65
C TYR A 148 3.92 3.96 6.51
N PHE A 149 3.41 3.85 5.28
CA PHE A 149 4.24 3.66 4.10
C PHE A 149 5.16 4.86 3.86
N GLY A 150 4.73 6.07 4.26
CA GLY A 150 5.58 7.24 4.30
C GLY A 150 6.89 7.02 5.05
N VAL A 151 6.78 6.46 6.26
CA VAL A 151 7.94 6.15 7.09
C VAL A 151 8.71 4.95 6.55
N LEU A 152 8.01 3.87 6.17
CA LEU A 152 8.64 2.65 5.64
C LEU A 152 9.47 2.91 4.37
N LEU A 153 9.01 3.77 3.49
CA LEU A 153 9.67 4.10 2.22
C LEU A 153 10.67 5.27 2.32
N GLY A 154 10.81 5.87 3.51
CA GLY A 154 11.80 6.91 3.80
C GLY A 154 11.47 8.29 3.23
N CYS A 155 10.20 8.68 3.19
CA CYS A 155 9.75 9.98 2.68
C CYS A 155 10.35 11.15 3.48
N SER A 156 11.18 11.97 2.84
CA SER A 156 11.90 13.06 3.51
C SER A 156 11.03 14.23 3.96
N LYS A 157 9.81 14.38 3.41
CA LYS A 157 8.85 15.43 3.80
C LYS A 157 7.77 14.93 4.76
N TYR A 158 7.88 13.69 5.25
CA TYR A 158 6.97 13.15 6.27
C TYR A 158 6.94 14.01 7.53
N ASN A 159 5.77 14.09 8.19
CA ASN A 159 5.54 14.93 9.37
C ASN A 159 5.80 16.42 9.11
N THR A 160 5.35 16.91 7.94
CA THR A 160 5.37 18.34 7.59
C THR A 160 4.01 18.76 7.02
N ALA A 161 3.80 20.06 6.80
CA ALA A 161 2.53 20.54 6.23
C ALA A 161 2.28 19.92 4.85
N GLY A 162 1.16 19.21 4.71
CA GLY A 162 0.80 18.45 3.50
C GLY A 162 1.15 16.96 3.56
N PHE A 163 1.94 16.52 4.55
CA PHE A 163 2.16 15.11 4.86
C PHE A 163 2.16 14.90 6.39
N PRO A 164 0.99 14.61 6.98
CA PRO A 164 0.86 14.42 8.42
C PRO A 164 1.72 13.27 8.95
N ALA A 165 2.08 13.33 10.24
CA ALA A 165 2.67 12.19 10.94
C ALA A 165 1.68 11.03 11.04
N TYR A 166 2.21 9.82 11.16
CA TYR A 166 1.49 8.60 11.48
C TYR A 166 0.71 8.76 12.79
N GLY A 167 -0.61 8.73 12.65
CA GLY A 167 -1.57 8.82 13.76
C GLY A 167 -1.91 7.47 14.40
N GLY A 168 -1.44 6.37 13.80
CA GLY A 168 -1.74 5.02 14.29
C GLY A 168 -0.90 4.60 15.50
N VAL A 169 -1.12 3.37 15.95
CA VAL A 169 -0.37 2.76 17.05
C VAL A 169 0.95 2.21 16.51
N GLY A 170 2.08 2.69 17.03
CA GLY A 170 3.41 2.33 16.53
C GLY A 170 3.79 0.84 16.65
N SER A 171 3.11 0.07 17.51
CA SER A 171 3.32 -1.38 17.63
C SER A 171 2.47 -2.15 16.63
N MET A 172 3.11 -2.62 15.55
CA MET A 172 2.46 -3.43 14.52
C MET A 172 1.96 -4.78 15.04
N TYR A 173 2.62 -5.34 16.05
CA TYR A 173 2.09 -6.49 16.78
C TYR A 173 0.74 -6.16 17.42
N ARG A 174 0.64 -5.05 18.17
CA ARG A 174 -0.58 -4.73 18.92
C ARG A 174 -1.80 -4.52 18.03
N VAL A 175 -1.60 -3.98 16.82
CA VAL A 175 -2.70 -3.69 15.89
C VAL A 175 -3.14 -4.93 15.11
N HIS A 176 -2.23 -5.89 14.83
CA HIS A 176 -2.54 -7.09 14.04
C HIS A 176 -2.62 -8.40 14.84
N GLN A 177 -2.31 -8.43 16.14
CA GLN A 177 -2.24 -9.66 16.96
C GLN A 177 -3.53 -10.50 17.00
N TYR A 178 -4.67 -9.91 16.65
CA TYR A 178 -5.97 -10.59 16.60
C TYR A 178 -6.39 -10.99 15.19
N MET A 179 -5.68 -10.51 14.17
CA MET A 179 -5.81 -11.03 12.81
C MET A 179 -5.01 -12.33 12.79
N ALA A 180 -5.72 -13.46 12.77
CA ALA A 180 -5.12 -14.79 12.79
C ALA A 180 -4.55 -15.16 11.40
N LEU A 181 -3.80 -14.23 10.80
CA LEU A 181 -3.34 -14.34 9.42
C LEU A 181 -2.43 -15.55 9.24
N ASP A 182 -2.72 -16.32 8.21
CA ASP A 182 -1.85 -17.41 7.76
C ASP A 182 -0.75 -16.90 6.80
N PRO A 183 0.27 -17.71 6.49
CA PRO A 183 1.36 -17.30 5.59
C PRO A 183 0.91 -16.91 4.18
N ASP A 184 -0.15 -17.52 3.65
CA ASP A 184 -0.66 -17.23 2.30
C ASP A 184 -1.41 -15.89 2.29
N GLU A 185 -2.13 -15.57 3.37
CA GLU A 185 -2.78 -14.26 3.58
C GLU A 185 -1.76 -13.11 3.67
N ILE A 186 -0.67 -13.30 4.43
CA ILE A 186 0.42 -12.33 4.52
C ILE A 186 1.14 -12.21 3.17
N GLY A 187 1.41 -13.35 2.52
CA GLY A 187 2.02 -13.40 1.19
C GLY A 187 1.20 -12.65 0.15
N TYR A 188 -0.12 -12.88 0.14
CA TYR A 188 -1.05 -12.18 -0.75
C TYR A 188 -1.04 -10.67 -0.51
N PHE A 189 -1.12 -10.22 0.75
CA PHE A 189 -1.03 -8.79 1.09
C PHE A 189 0.25 -8.15 0.53
N ILE A 190 1.41 -8.76 0.78
CA ILE A 190 2.70 -8.26 0.31
C ILE A 190 2.76 -8.24 -1.23
N THR A 191 2.21 -9.27 -1.89
CA THR A 191 2.10 -9.32 -3.36
C THR A 191 1.24 -8.19 -3.90
N GLN A 192 0.10 -7.85 -3.28
CA GLN A 192 -0.73 -6.74 -3.75
C GLN A 192 -0.01 -5.38 -3.63
N VAL A 193 0.77 -5.17 -2.57
CA VAL A 193 1.63 -3.96 -2.44
C VAL A 193 2.69 -3.92 -3.55
N GLY A 194 3.35 -5.05 -3.83
CA GLY A 194 4.35 -5.15 -4.88
C GLY A 194 3.78 -4.95 -6.29
N LEU A 195 2.62 -5.54 -6.58
CA LEU A 195 1.91 -5.36 -7.86
C LEU A 195 1.44 -3.92 -8.03
N SER A 196 0.97 -3.27 -6.96
CA SER A 196 0.65 -1.85 -6.98
C SER A 196 1.86 -1.01 -7.36
N ALA A 197 3.00 -1.18 -6.69
CA ALA A 197 4.23 -0.47 -7.02
C ALA A 197 4.69 -0.76 -8.47
N ALA A 198 4.65 -2.03 -8.89
CA ALA A 198 4.96 -2.42 -10.26
C ALA A 198 4.07 -1.73 -11.28
N SER A 199 2.77 -1.52 -10.98
CA SER A 199 1.84 -0.83 -11.87
C SER A 199 2.19 0.65 -12.13
N PHE A 200 2.98 1.25 -11.24
CA PHE A 200 3.54 2.60 -11.38
C PHE A 200 4.96 2.60 -11.96
N GLY A 201 5.47 1.44 -12.41
CA GLY A 201 6.81 1.33 -13.00
C GLY A 201 7.96 1.35 -11.99
N VAL A 202 7.68 1.07 -10.71
CA VAL A 202 8.73 0.93 -9.68
C VAL A 202 9.66 -0.24 -10.04
N ALA A 203 10.96 -0.03 -9.90
CA ALA A 203 11.97 -1.05 -10.20
C ALA A 203 11.83 -2.27 -9.27
N SER A 204 12.00 -3.47 -9.82
CA SER A 204 11.88 -4.73 -9.07
C SER A 204 12.81 -4.81 -7.86
N SER A 205 13.98 -4.17 -7.91
CA SER A 205 14.92 -4.09 -6.78
C SER A 205 14.32 -3.36 -5.57
N ASP A 206 13.63 -2.25 -5.80
CA ASP A 206 12.94 -1.49 -4.75
C ASP A 206 11.68 -2.20 -4.27
N ILE A 207 10.92 -2.86 -5.17
CA ILE A 207 9.78 -3.71 -4.80
C ILE A 207 10.21 -4.83 -3.85
N ASN A 208 11.30 -5.53 -4.19
CA ASN A 208 11.84 -6.60 -3.36
C ASN A 208 12.35 -6.09 -2.00
N ALA A 209 12.91 -4.87 -1.95
CA ALA A 209 13.33 -4.26 -0.70
C ALA A 209 12.13 -4.01 0.24
N VAL A 210 11.01 -3.51 -0.29
CA VAL A 210 9.77 -3.29 0.47
C VAL A 210 9.14 -4.62 0.89
N ALA A 211 9.08 -5.59 -0.02
CA ALA A 211 8.54 -6.92 0.29
C ALA A 211 9.32 -7.59 1.43
N ASN A 212 10.65 -7.54 1.41
CA ASN A 212 11.49 -8.06 2.48
C ASN A 212 11.28 -7.32 3.81
N ALA A 213 11.09 -6.00 3.77
CA ALA A 213 10.78 -5.21 4.95
C ALA A 213 9.42 -5.63 5.54
N LEU A 214 8.35 -5.65 4.74
CA LEU A 214 7.02 -6.08 5.19
C LEU A 214 7.04 -7.53 5.73
N PHE A 215 7.71 -8.44 5.02
CA PHE A 215 7.82 -9.82 5.43
C PHE A 215 8.50 -9.95 6.80
N SER A 216 9.60 -9.22 7.02
CA SER A 216 10.33 -9.22 8.30
C SER A 216 9.50 -8.66 9.46
N LEU A 217 8.59 -7.72 9.17
CA LEU A 217 7.73 -7.07 10.16
C LEU A 217 6.51 -7.91 10.56
N PHE A 218 5.92 -8.63 9.60
CA PHE A 218 4.62 -9.27 9.79
C PHE A 218 4.65 -10.80 9.86
N SER A 219 5.69 -11.46 9.34
CA SER A 219 5.64 -12.92 9.08
C SER A 219 6.19 -13.78 10.21
N TYR A 220 6.83 -13.19 11.22
CA TYR A 220 7.50 -13.94 12.29
C TYR A 220 6.86 -13.66 13.65
N LYS A 221 6.21 -14.69 14.21
CA LYS A 221 5.78 -14.68 15.61
C LYS A 221 7.01 -14.55 16.52
N CYS A 222 6.93 -13.68 17.52
CA CYS A 222 7.99 -13.41 18.49
C CYS A 222 9.25 -12.70 17.96
N SER A 223 9.19 -12.06 16.77
CA SER A 223 10.22 -11.11 16.36
C SER A 223 10.43 -10.00 17.40
N PRO A 224 11.64 -9.45 17.53
CA PRO A 224 11.88 -8.27 18.36
C PRO A 224 10.88 -7.16 18.00
N PRO A 225 10.37 -6.40 18.98
CA PRO A 225 9.50 -5.27 18.70
C PRO A 225 10.15 -4.34 17.68
N PHE A 226 9.50 -4.15 16.54
CA PHE A 226 9.92 -3.18 15.54
C PHE A 226 9.06 -1.94 15.65
N THR A 227 9.73 -0.80 15.82
CA THR A 227 9.07 0.50 15.83
C THR A 227 9.20 1.13 14.46
N VAL A 228 8.10 1.12 13.70
CA VAL A 228 8.10 1.70 12.35
C VAL A 228 8.23 3.21 12.41
N VAL A 229 7.62 3.85 13.40
CA VAL A 229 7.68 5.30 13.60
C VAL A 229 8.55 5.60 14.81
N PRO A 230 9.83 6.00 14.64
CA PRO A 230 10.78 6.11 15.76
C PRO A 230 10.29 6.99 16.91
N ALA A 231 9.52 8.03 16.60
CA ALA A 231 8.93 8.94 17.59
C ALA A 231 7.86 8.30 18.50
N GLN A 232 7.34 7.12 18.13
CA GLN A 232 6.35 6.36 18.91
C GLN A 232 6.99 5.19 19.69
N GLY A 233 8.32 5.12 19.79
CA GLY A 233 9.04 4.01 20.40
C GLY A 233 9.26 4.11 21.92
N LYS A 234 8.33 3.57 22.70
CA LYS A 234 8.48 2.43 23.64
C LYS A 234 7.11 2.08 24.21
#